data_AF-A0AAD9DD76-F1
#
_entry.id   AF-A0AAD9DD76-F1
#
_cell.length_a   1.000
_cell.length_b   1.000
_cell.length_c   1.000
_cell.angle_alpha   90.00
_cell.angle_beta   90.00
_cell.angle_gamma   90.00
#
_symmetry.space_group_name_H-M   'P 1'
#
loop_
_entity.id
_entity.type
_entity.pdbx_description
1 polymer ?
#
loop_
_entity_poly.entity_id
_entity_poly.type
_entity_poly.pdbx_seq_one_letter_code
_entity_poly.pdbx_strand_id
1 'polypeptide(L)'
;MPSTLSTAIIAALATGTLAREDVFPVTKPDFRYQEFSKLNRVQQKAATDQLDYTAVTWNALGLADVERKGWDYLTTDQQIGATQVGFTKESWDCFIDHYSSAYWAELVGNNKASQYMRLGWSQQSWEGEGAHPTTEGKWWDQLSEDEKKAANSLCFFKKNWNSEDMNPNDSYFPFKFPEFRYQPWNELSLSMQNTAIGMMNYTEDLWNDLGTHVAEKNTFLNLDSVTREGAMELGFYTHNWDCFINHYQAYYWSSFHSDLLVAVETLGWSEASWTNDMQSPPLSESKYWADLSPEEKAAATRLCYFEETWDTNEYPTLEDFDISTAVTPDGPLPQDINLNIYETTGYAGRSPGMVAAGQYIYNTNASYRTVVSSTVLGVVALAGAFLFA
;
A
#
# COMPACT_ATOMS: atom_id res chain seq x y z
N MET A 1 71.63 27.58 10.18
CA MET A 1 70.51 26.79 10.70
C MET A 1 69.25 27.64 10.57
N PRO A 2 68.35 27.38 9.61
CA PRO A 2 67.06 28.07 9.54
C PRO A 2 65.99 27.28 10.29
N SER A 3 65.25 27.95 11.16
CA SER A 3 64.11 27.40 11.89
C SER A 3 62.85 27.44 11.02
N THR A 4 62.24 26.29 10.78
CA THR A 4 60.94 26.15 10.09
C THR A 4 59.80 26.39 11.08
N LEU A 5 58.99 27.42 10.80
CA LEU A 5 57.70 27.67 11.45
C LEU A 5 56.67 26.69 10.88
N SER A 6 56.12 25.83 11.75
CA SER A 6 55.08 24.87 11.40
C SER A 6 53.71 25.49 11.68
N THR A 7 52.96 25.79 10.62
CA THR A 7 51.59 26.30 10.68
C THR A 7 50.65 25.16 11.05
N ALA A 8 50.03 25.23 12.23
CA ALA A 8 48.98 24.29 12.64
C ALA A 8 47.66 24.68 11.97
N ILE A 9 47.15 23.80 11.11
CA ILE A 9 45.81 23.89 10.53
C ILE A 9 44.83 23.37 11.58
N ILE A 10 43.98 24.26 12.10
CA ILE A 10 42.85 23.89 12.94
C ILE A 10 41.72 23.43 12.01
N ALA A 11 41.47 22.13 11.97
CA ALA A 11 40.29 21.57 11.32
C ALA A 11 39.06 21.85 12.21
N ALA A 12 38.15 22.70 11.73
CA ALA A 12 36.84 22.89 12.34
C ALA A 12 35.98 21.64 12.07
N LEU A 13 35.75 20.84 13.13
CA LEU A 13 34.75 19.79 13.11
C LEU A 13 33.36 20.44 13.08
N ALA A 14 32.73 20.44 11.91
CA ALA A 14 31.31 20.73 11.78
C ALA A 14 30.52 19.61 12.47
N THR A 15 30.05 19.85 13.69
CA THR A 15 29.03 19.02 14.33
C THR A 15 27.74 19.20 13.54
N GLY A 16 27.51 18.30 12.57
CA GLY A 16 26.23 18.20 11.90
C GLY A 16 25.14 18.04 12.94
N THR A 17 24.19 18.98 12.96
CA THR A 17 22.93 18.82 13.67
C THR A 17 22.28 17.54 13.15
N LEU A 18 22.32 16.49 13.97
CA LEU A 18 21.54 15.27 13.75
C LEU A 18 20.09 15.69 13.50
N ALA A 19 19.48 15.09 12.48
CA ALA A 19 18.10 15.34 12.10
C ALA A 19 17.21 15.30 13.35
N ARG A 20 16.42 16.36 13.51
CA ARG A 20 15.57 16.58 14.68
C ARG A 20 14.65 15.37 14.85
N GLU A 21 14.78 14.67 15.97
CA GLU A 21 13.85 13.60 16.38
C GLU A 21 12.41 14.08 16.22
N ASP A 22 11.52 13.19 15.78
CA ASP A 22 10.09 13.46 15.72
C ASP A 22 9.60 13.87 17.12
N VAL A 23 9.18 15.13 17.26
CA VAL A 23 8.67 15.66 18.52
C VAL A 23 7.16 15.53 18.53
N PHE A 24 6.66 14.64 19.39
CA PHE A 24 5.24 14.37 19.55
C PHE A 24 4.67 15.06 20.79
N PRO A 25 3.36 15.39 20.81
CA PRO A 25 2.70 15.95 22.00
C PRO A 25 2.53 14.93 23.14
N VAL A 26 2.65 13.64 22.84
CA VAL A 26 2.52 12.52 23.80
C VAL A 26 3.66 11.53 23.53
N THR A 27 4.14 10.81 24.55
CA THR A 27 5.16 9.78 24.38
C THR A 27 4.68 8.69 23.42
N LYS A 28 5.48 8.40 22.38
CA LYS A 28 5.18 7.36 21.40
C LYS A 28 5.15 5.97 22.07
N PRO A 29 4.07 5.18 21.89
CA PRO A 29 4.01 3.82 22.41
C PRO A 29 4.90 2.90 21.57
N ASP A 30 6.07 2.52 22.08
CA ASP A 30 7.01 1.66 21.35
C ASP A 30 6.45 0.27 21.05
N PHE A 31 5.49 -0.20 21.84
CA PHE A 31 4.88 -1.50 21.66
C PHE A 31 3.92 -1.58 20.46
N ARG A 32 3.30 -0.48 20.00
CA ARG A 32 2.33 -0.50 18.89
C ARG A 32 3.01 -0.71 17.54
N TYR A 33 4.21 -0.16 17.38
CA TYR A 33 4.91 -0.06 16.09
C TYR A 33 5.94 -1.16 15.87
N GLN A 34 5.68 -2.32 16.47
CA GLN A 34 6.38 -3.59 16.27
C GLN A 34 5.38 -4.70 15.94
N GLU A 35 5.89 -5.77 15.34
CA GLU A 35 5.09 -6.95 15.00
C GLU A 35 4.31 -7.51 16.18
N PHE A 36 3.11 -8.03 15.91
CA PHE A 36 2.26 -8.70 16.89
C PHE A 36 3.00 -9.84 17.61
N SER A 37 3.87 -10.57 16.90
CA SER A 37 4.70 -11.65 17.44
C SER A 37 5.70 -11.19 18.52
N LYS A 38 6.07 -9.90 18.52
CA LYS A 38 7.00 -9.28 19.48
C LYS A 38 6.31 -8.79 20.76
N LEU A 39 4.97 -8.75 20.78
CA LEU A 39 4.21 -8.51 22.00
C LEU A 39 4.37 -9.68 22.98
N ASN A 40 4.35 -9.37 24.28
CA ASN A 40 4.28 -10.44 25.27
C ASN A 40 2.88 -11.09 25.27
N ARG A 41 2.76 -12.29 25.85
CA ARG A 41 1.49 -13.05 25.86
C ARG A 41 0.29 -12.30 26.46
N VAL A 42 0.53 -11.44 27.46
CA VAL A 42 -0.54 -10.64 28.09
C VAL A 42 -1.03 -9.59 27.10
N GLN A 43 -0.12 -8.90 26.43
CA GLN A 43 -0.46 -7.91 25.40
C GLN A 43 -1.16 -8.55 24.21
N GLN A 44 -0.66 -9.69 23.71
CA GLN A 44 -1.31 -10.41 22.61
C GLN A 44 -2.74 -10.79 22.96
N LYS A 45 -2.97 -11.35 24.16
CA LYS A 45 -4.31 -11.73 24.61
C LYS A 45 -5.24 -10.53 24.78
N ALA A 46 -4.75 -9.42 25.33
CA ALA A 46 -5.55 -8.21 25.47
C ALA A 46 -5.89 -7.61 24.09
N ALA A 47 -4.94 -7.62 23.16
CA ALA A 47 -5.16 -7.17 21.78
C ALA A 47 -6.20 -8.04 21.06
N THR A 48 -6.14 -9.38 21.19
CA THR A 48 -7.09 -10.29 20.51
C THR A 48 -8.45 -10.30 21.16
N ASP A 49 -8.50 -10.46 22.48
CA ASP A 49 -9.76 -10.81 23.16
C ASP A 49 -10.57 -9.58 23.58
N GLN A 50 -9.95 -8.40 23.61
CA GLN A 50 -10.58 -7.17 24.11
C GLN A 50 -10.56 -6.03 23.11
N LEU A 51 -9.62 -6.01 22.17
CA LEU A 51 -9.51 -4.98 21.13
C LEU A 51 -9.85 -5.51 19.73
N ASP A 52 -10.16 -6.80 19.61
CA ASP A 52 -10.50 -7.48 18.36
C ASP A 52 -9.40 -7.40 17.29
N TYR A 53 -8.14 -7.24 17.70
CA TYR A 53 -7.01 -7.33 16.78
C TYR A 53 -6.74 -8.79 16.38
N THR A 54 -6.44 -9.01 15.11
CA THR A 54 -5.70 -10.18 14.65
C THR A 54 -4.23 -9.81 14.47
N ALA A 55 -3.36 -10.78 14.21
CA ALA A 55 -1.97 -10.47 13.88
C ALA A 55 -1.87 -9.59 12.62
N VAL A 56 -2.77 -9.77 11.65
CA VAL A 56 -2.84 -8.97 10.42
C VAL A 56 -3.27 -7.55 10.72
N THR A 57 -4.42 -7.37 11.40
CA THR A 57 -4.95 -6.02 11.68
C THR A 57 -4.12 -5.26 12.72
N TRP A 58 -3.30 -5.96 13.53
CA TRP A 58 -2.25 -5.32 14.31
C TRP A 58 -1.09 -4.87 13.41
N ASN A 59 -0.57 -5.76 12.55
CA ASN A 59 0.65 -5.49 11.76
C ASN A 59 0.44 -4.45 10.66
N ALA A 60 -0.78 -4.29 10.16
CA ALA A 60 -1.14 -3.28 9.16
C ALA A 60 -2.05 -2.20 9.79
N LEU A 61 -1.51 -0.98 9.87
CA LEU A 61 -2.14 0.17 10.54
C LEU A 61 -3.42 0.62 9.80
N GLY A 62 -4.44 1.02 10.57
CA GLY A 62 -5.72 1.52 10.08
C GLY A 62 -6.74 0.45 9.69
N LEU A 63 -6.38 -0.84 9.81
CA LEU A 63 -7.27 -1.94 9.41
C LEU A 63 -8.28 -2.33 10.48
N ALA A 64 -7.86 -2.42 11.74
CA ALA A 64 -8.79 -2.85 12.79
C ALA A 64 -9.85 -1.77 13.02
N ASP A 65 -11.12 -2.17 13.09
CA ASP A 65 -12.23 -1.24 13.32
C ASP A 65 -12.10 -0.46 14.64
N VAL A 66 -11.41 -1.03 15.62
CA VAL A 66 -11.11 -0.36 16.90
C VAL A 66 -10.26 0.90 16.70
N GLU A 67 -9.45 0.98 15.64
CA GLU A 67 -8.57 2.13 15.36
C GLU A 67 -9.31 3.34 14.80
N ARG A 68 -10.56 3.16 14.37
CA ARG A 68 -11.44 4.28 13.95
C ARG A 68 -12.20 4.92 15.10
N LYS A 69 -11.91 4.50 16.34
CA LYS A 69 -12.59 4.95 17.55
C LYS A 69 -11.62 5.72 18.43
N GLY A 70 -11.98 6.94 18.78
CA GLY A 70 -11.38 7.64 19.90
C GLY A 70 -11.65 6.90 21.20
N TRP A 71 -10.82 7.15 22.21
CA TRP A 71 -10.86 6.45 23.49
C TRP A 71 -12.23 6.44 24.14
N ASP A 72 -12.96 7.56 24.06
CA ASP A 72 -14.28 7.70 24.68
C ASP A 72 -15.38 6.91 23.93
N TYR A 73 -15.09 6.45 22.71
CA TYR A 73 -15.97 5.59 21.90
C TYR A 73 -15.61 4.10 22.01
N LEU A 74 -14.51 3.76 22.70
CA LEU A 74 -14.19 2.38 23.03
C LEU A 74 -15.19 1.82 24.06
N THR A 75 -15.52 0.54 23.94
CA THR A 75 -16.27 -0.15 25.01
C THR A 75 -15.42 -0.23 26.28
N THR A 76 -16.06 -0.48 27.44
CA THR A 76 -15.30 -0.66 28.69
C THR A 76 -14.27 -1.79 28.58
N ASP A 77 -14.61 -2.89 27.91
CA ASP A 77 -13.67 -3.99 27.68
C ASP A 77 -12.51 -3.57 26.77
N GLN A 78 -12.79 -2.79 25.72
CA GLN A 78 -11.76 -2.23 24.84
C GLN A 78 -10.82 -1.27 25.59
N GLN A 79 -11.33 -0.38 26.44
CA GLN A 79 -10.48 0.50 27.26
C GLN A 79 -9.60 -0.29 28.23
N ILE A 80 -10.13 -1.37 28.82
CA ILE A 80 -9.36 -2.28 29.68
C ILE A 80 -8.27 -2.97 28.85
N GLY A 81 -8.60 -3.48 27.66
CA GLY A 81 -7.67 -4.10 26.74
C GLY A 81 -6.56 -3.16 26.30
N ALA A 82 -6.90 -1.94 25.86
CA ALA A 82 -5.95 -0.90 25.50
C ALA A 82 -4.98 -0.59 26.65
N THR A 83 -5.52 -0.45 27.86
CA THR A 83 -4.72 -0.23 29.07
C THR A 83 -3.77 -1.40 29.37
N GLN A 84 -4.25 -2.65 29.22
CA GLN A 84 -3.42 -3.85 29.43
C GLN A 84 -2.30 -4.00 28.38
N VAL A 85 -2.54 -3.56 27.14
CA VAL A 85 -1.52 -3.52 26.10
C VAL A 85 -0.46 -2.45 26.42
N GLY A 86 -0.88 -1.34 27.02
CA GLY A 86 0.00 -0.26 27.50
C GLY A 86 -0.41 1.13 27.06
N PHE A 87 -1.57 1.30 26.42
CA PHE A 87 -2.07 2.61 26.03
C PHE A 87 -2.63 3.39 27.21
N THR A 88 -2.41 4.70 27.20
CA THR A 88 -3.26 5.68 27.88
C THR A 88 -4.24 6.29 26.88
N LYS A 89 -5.27 6.98 27.39
CA LYS A 89 -6.20 7.77 26.56
C LYS A 89 -5.46 8.68 25.59
N GLU A 90 -4.50 9.46 26.08
CA GLU A 90 -3.75 10.43 25.28
C GLU A 90 -2.93 9.75 24.19
N SER A 91 -2.31 8.60 24.50
CA SER A 91 -1.54 7.85 23.50
C SER A 91 -2.45 7.19 22.46
N TRP A 92 -3.64 6.73 22.84
CA TRP A 92 -4.60 6.13 21.93
C TRP A 92 -5.16 7.16 20.95
N ASP A 93 -5.73 8.25 21.49
CA ASP A 93 -6.30 9.32 20.68
C ASP A 93 -5.26 9.93 19.74
N CYS A 94 -3.99 9.99 20.16
CA CYS A 94 -2.92 10.54 19.33
C CYS A 94 -2.36 9.56 18.31
N PHE A 95 -1.94 8.35 18.72
CA PHE A 95 -1.16 7.42 17.87
C PHE A 95 -1.97 6.34 17.16
N ILE A 96 -3.24 6.13 17.56
CA ILE A 96 -4.13 5.14 16.97
C ILE A 96 -5.24 5.83 16.20
N ASP A 97 -6.09 6.60 16.90
CA ASP A 97 -7.23 7.28 16.29
C ASP A 97 -6.80 8.52 15.50
N HIS A 98 -5.66 9.12 15.85
CA HIS A 98 -5.21 10.41 15.33
C HIS A 98 -6.25 11.54 15.51
N TYR A 99 -7.15 11.43 16.49
CA TYR A 99 -8.31 12.30 16.67
C TYR A 99 -9.28 12.28 15.48
N SER A 100 -9.23 11.27 14.59
CA SER A 100 -10.11 11.15 13.42
C SER A 100 -11.58 10.96 13.80
N SER A 101 -11.85 10.42 14.99
CA SER A 101 -13.20 10.29 15.53
C SER A 101 -13.78 11.57 16.14
N ALA A 102 -12.98 12.62 16.31
CA ALA A 102 -13.42 13.87 16.93
C ALA A 102 -14.22 14.74 15.97
N TYR A 103 -15.22 15.45 16.49
CA TYR A 103 -15.89 16.50 15.73
C TYR A 103 -14.97 17.70 15.52
N TRP A 104 -15.16 18.47 14.44
CA TRP A 104 -14.33 19.64 14.16
C TRP A 104 -14.32 20.65 15.32
N ALA A 105 -15.46 20.85 15.99
CA ALA A 105 -15.56 21.71 17.16
C ALA A 105 -14.67 21.24 18.34
N GLU A 106 -14.53 19.93 18.53
CA GLU A 106 -13.64 19.35 19.55
C GLU A 106 -12.17 19.53 19.16
N LEU A 107 -11.84 19.35 17.88
CA LEU A 107 -10.51 19.66 17.36
C LEU A 107 -10.14 21.14 17.58
N VAL A 108 -11.08 22.06 17.40
CA VAL A 108 -10.87 23.49 17.69
C VAL A 108 -10.64 23.71 19.19
N GLY A 109 -11.50 23.14 20.04
CA GLY A 109 -11.38 23.23 21.50
C GLY A 109 -10.06 22.69 22.05
N ASN A 110 -9.52 21.65 21.41
CA ASN A 110 -8.26 20.99 21.78
C ASN A 110 -7.03 21.49 20.99
N ASN A 111 -7.18 22.57 20.21
CA ASN A 111 -6.13 23.16 19.37
C ASN A 111 -5.47 22.16 18.38
N LYS A 112 -6.24 21.18 17.91
CA LYS A 112 -5.84 20.21 16.87
C LYS A 112 -6.25 20.64 15.47
N ALA A 113 -7.37 21.38 15.35
CA ALA A 113 -7.87 21.86 14.06
C ALA A 113 -6.83 22.69 13.30
N SER A 114 -6.03 23.50 14.01
CA SER A 114 -4.97 24.32 13.39
C SER A 114 -3.85 23.48 12.72
N GLN A 115 -3.60 22.27 13.21
CA GLN A 115 -2.63 21.34 12.61
C GLN A 115 -3.24 20.63 11.40
N TYR A 116 -4.50 20.19 11.50
CA TYR A 116 -5.24 19.64 10.37
C TYR A 116 -5.37 20.66 9.22
N MET A 117 -5.61 21.94 9.53
CA MET A 117 -5.61 23.01 8.53
C MET A 117 -4.28 23.19 7.81
N ARG A 118 -3.14 22.96 8.48
CA ARG A 118 -1.81 22.99 7.84
C ARG A 118 -1.60 21.81 6.90
N LEU A 119 -2.29 20.70 7.14
CA LEU A 119 -2.38 19.57 6.22
C LEU A 119 -3.45 19.81 5.14
N GLY A 120 -4.12 20.96 5.11
CA GLY A 120 -5.10 21.33 4.09
C GLY A 120 -6.54 20.97 4.41
N TRP A 121 -6.81 20.37 5.57
CA TRP A 121 -8.19 20.10 5.99
C TRP A 121 -8.95 21.39 6.27
N SER A 122 -10.23 21.36 5.93
CA SER A 122 -11.23 22.32 6.37
C SER A 122 -12.29 21.62 7.20
N GLN A 123 -13.13 22.39 7.90
CA GLN A 123 -14.31 21.82 8.56
C GLN A 123 -15.18 21.05 7.58
N GLN A 124 -15.46 21.64 6.40
CA GLN A 124 -16.30 21.01 5.38
C GLN A 124 -15.73 19.66 4.93
N SER A 125 -14.44 19.61 4.60
CA SER A 125 -13.81 18.34 4.21
C SER A 125 -13.76 17.32 5.35
N TRP A 126 -13.57 17.76 6.60
CA TRP A 126 -13.58 16.89 7.77
C TRP A 126 -14.96 16.27 8.03
N GLU A 127 -16.02 17.06 7.85
CA GLU A 127 -17.41 16.64 8.03
C GLU A 127 -17.98 15.92 6.79
N GLY A 128 -17.15 15.65 5.77
CA GLY A 128 -17.53 14.96 4.54
C GLY A 128 -18.31 15.81 3.54
N GLU A 129 -18.39 17.12 3.75
CA GLU A 129 -19.07 18.09 2.88
C GLU A 129 -18.14 18.76 1.86
N GLY A 130 -16.83 18.50 1.92
CA GLY A 130 -15.81 19.13 1.08
C GLY A 130 -14.81 18.13 0.50
N ALA A 131 -14.01 18.59 -0.45
CA ALA A 131 -12.94 17.77 -1.02
C ALA A 131 -11.86 17.50 0.04
N HIS A 132 -11.40 16.26 0.09
CA HIS A 132 -10.25 15.84 0.90
C HIS A 132 -8.99 16.63 0.53
N PRO A 133 -8.09 16.90 1.50
CA PRO A 133 -6.88 17.63 1.20
C PRO A 133 -5.89 16.80 0.38
N THR A 134 -5.09 17.47 -0.44
CA THR A 134 -4.08 16.81 -1.29
C THR A 134 -3.00 16.10 -0.50
N THR A 135 -2.81 16.42 0.79
CA THR A 135 -1.85 15.75 1.66
C THR A 135 -2.20 14.29 1.94
N GLU A 136 -3.48 13.89 1.92
CA GLU A 136 -3.85 12.48 2.11
C GLU A 136 -3.31 11.57 0.99
N GLY A 137 -3.01 12.14 -0.18
CA GLY A 137 -2.34 11.44 -1.28
C GLY A 137 -0.82 11.54 -1.26
N LYS A 138 -0.22 12.26 -0.30
CA LYS A 138 1.23 12.43 -0.19
C LYS A 138 1.83 11.38 0.71
N TRP A 139 3.06 11.01 0.39
CA TRP A 139 3.94 10.26 1.26
C TRP A 139 4.60 11.15 2.29
N TRP A 140 5.06 10.54 3.39
CA TRP A 140 5.81 11.29 4.41
C TRP A 140 6.97 12.09 3.81
N ASP A 141 7.74 11.49 2.89
CA ASP A 141 8.89 12.14 2.28
C ASP A 141 8.51 13.23 1.25
N GLN A 142 7.25 13.23 0.79
CA GLN A 142 6.68 14.27 -0.08
C GLN A 142 6.02 15.41 0.70
N LEU A 143 5.79 15.24 2.01
CA LEU A 143 5.35 16.33 2.87
C LEU A 143 6.44 17.40 2.95
N SER A 144 6.03 18.65 2.83
CA SER A 144 6.86 19.78 3.21
C SER A 144 7.22 19.72 4.69
N GLU A 145 8.30 20.38 5.09
CA GLU A 145 8.72 20.42 6.50
C GLU A 145 7.65 21.00 7.44
N ASP A 146 6.78 21.88 6.94
CA ASP A 146 5.68 22.42 7.74
C ASP A 146 4.49 21.44 7.83
N GLU A 147 4.23 20.66 6.78
CA GLU A 147 3.27 19.54 6.83
C GLU A 147 3.76 18.45 7.79
N LYS A 148 5.03 18.02 7.72
CA LYS A 148 5.60 17.04 8.67
C LYS A 148 5.51 17.49 10.12
N LYS A 149 5.76 18.77 10.42
CA LYS A 149 5.58 19.33 11.78
C LYS A 149 4.13 19.28 12.24
N ALA A 150 3.19 19.61 11.36
CA ALA A 150 1.77 19.53 11.66
C ALA A 150 1.33 18.08 11.89
N ALA A 151 1.79 17.16 11.05
CA ALA A 151 1.58 15.72 11.15
C ALA A 151 2.15 15.16 12.47
N ASN A 152 3.41 15.49 12.82
CA ASN A 152 4.02 15.14 14.12
C ASN A 152 3.23 15.70 15.32
N SER A 153 2.62 16.88 15.19
CA SER A 153 1.76 17.47 16.24
C SER A 153 0.41 16.73 16.41
N LEU A 154 0.07 15.88 15.44
CA LEU A 154 -1.05 14.94 15.42
C LEU A 154 -0.57 13.48 15.61
N CYS A 155 0.68 13.29 16.05
CA CYS A 155 1.32 11.99 16.25
C CYS A 155 1.45 11.10 15.01
N PHE A 156 1.34 11.68 13.82
CA PHE A 156 1.81 11.03 12.61
C PHE A 156 3.33 11.14 12.52
N PHE A 157 3.95 10.09 12.01
CA PHE A 157 5.35 9.98 11.62
C PHE A 157 5.42 9.06 10.41
N LYS A 158 6.60 8.91 9.81
CA LYS A 158 6.76 8.18 8.55
C LYS A 158 6.02 6.83 8.52
N LYS A 159 6.20 6.00 9.57
CA LYS A 159 5.64 4.65 9.61
C LYS A 159 4.12 4.60 9.60
N ASN A 160 3.45 5.43 10.41
CA ASN A 160 1.98 5.41 10.48
C ASN A 160 1.31 6.28 9.43
N TRP A 161 1.97 7.34 8.96
CA TRP A 161 1.51 8.12 7.82
C TRP A 161 1.48 7.26 6.55
N ASN A 162 2.55 6.48 6.34
CA ASN A 162 2.65 5.56 5.21
C ASN A 162 2.04 4.17 5.51
N SER A 163 1.35 3.98 6.64
CA SER A 163 0.86 2.68 7.14
C SER A 163 1.75 1.48 6.80
N GLU A 164 3.05 1.60 7.09
CA GLU A 164 4.02 0.57 6.76
C GLU A 164 3.65 -0.73 7.47
N ASP A 165 3.57 -1.83 6.71
CA ASP A 165 3.38 -3.17 7.28
C ASP A 165 4.55 -3.48 8.22
N MET A 166 4.21 -3.92 9.43
CA MET A 166 5.20 -4.30 10.42
C MET A 166 5.76 -5.69 10.22
N ASN A 167 5.12 -6.53 9.42
CA ASN A 167 5.70 -7.81 9.03
C ASN A 167 7.05 -7.57 8.32
N PRO A 168 8.06 -8.41 8.58
CA PRO A 168 9.24 -8.44 7.74
C PRO A 168 8.80 -8.69 6.28
N ASN A 169 9.32 -7.86 5.37
CA ASN A 169 9.24 -8.09 3.94
C ASN A 169 10.62 -8.60 3.51
N ASP A 170 10.71 -9.90 3.32
CA ASP A 170 11.88 -10.65 2.87
C ASP A 170 12.00 -10.72 1.33
N SER A 171 11.02 -10.19 0.62
CA SER A 171 11.02 -10.12 -0.84
C SER A 171 11.63 -8.80 -1.35
N TYR A 172 11.97 -8.78 -2.64
CA TYR A 172 12.37 -7.55 -3.34
C TYR A 172 11.16 -6.69 -3.75
N PHE A 173 9.94 -7.12 -3.43
CA PHE A 173 8.73 -6.37 -3.73
C PHE A 173 8.52 -5.19 -2.79
N PRO A 174 7.68 -4.25 -3.22
CA PRO A 174 7.13 -3.22 -2.37
C PRO A 174 6.62 -3.66 -0.99
N PHE A 175 5.82 -4.71 -1.01
CA PHE A 175 5.01 -5.14 0.12
C PHE A 175 5.23 -6.62 0.35
N LYS A 176 4.83 -7.08 1.53
CA LYS A 176 4.88 -8.50 1.85
C LYS A 176 4.07 -9.29 0.81
N PHE A 177 4.73 -10.23 0.17
CA PHE A 177 4.13 -11.13 -0.81
C PHE A 177 3.02 -11.96 -0.14
N PRO A 178 1.77 -11.90 -0.63
CA PRO A 178 0.66 -12.68 -0.06
C PRO A 178 0.71 -14.11 -0.59
N GLU A 179 1.66 -14.91 -0.11
CA GLU A 179 1.89 -16.31 -0.56
C GLU A 179 0.60 -17.12 -0.69
N PHE A 180 -0.31 -16.94 0.27
CA PHE A 180 -1.58 -17.66 0.30
C PHE A 180 -2.45 -17.44 -0.94
N ARG A 181 -2.39 -16.28 -1.61
CA ARG A 181 -3.15 -16.03 -2.84
C ARG A 181 -2.71 -16.96 -3.97
N TYR A 182 -1.42 -17.28 -3.98
CA TYR A 182 -0.77 -18.05 -5.04
C TYR A 182 -0.74 -19.55 -4.72
N GLN A 183 -1.52 -19.99 -3.73
CA GLN A 183 -1.75 -21.41 -3.45
C GLN A 183 -3.01 -21.89 -4.18
N PRO A 184 -2.98 -23.07 -4.82
CA PRO A 184 -4.18 -23.69 -5.37
C PRO A 184 -5.29 -23.80 -4.32
N TRP A 185 -6.55 -23.68 -4.75
CA TRP A 185 -7.72 -23.71 -3.88
C TRP A 185 -7.72 -24.88 -2.89
N ASN A 186 -7.33 -26.07 -3.36
CA ASN A 186 -7.31 -27.31 -2.59
C ASN A 186 -6.20 -27.36 -1.52
N GLU A 187 -5.23 -26.44 -1.56
CA GLU A 187 -4.18 -26.29 -0.54
C GLU A 187 -4.55 -25.28 0.55
N LEU A 188 -5.56 -24.45 0.31
CA LEU A 188 -6.05 -23.51 1.30
C LEU A 188 -6.62 -24.22 2.52
N SER A 189 -6.47 -23.60 3.69
CA SER A 189 -7.18 -24.05 4.88
C SER A 189 -8.70 -23.93 4.69
N LEU A 190 -9.47 -24.82 5.33
CA LEU A 190 -10.93 -24.76 5.28
C LEU A 190 -11.48 -23.39 5.75
N SER A 191 -10.79 -22.74 6.69
CA SER A 191 -11.17 -21.39 7.13
C SER A 191 -11.05 -20.37 6.00
N MET A 192 -9.93 -20.40 5.26
CA MET A 192 -9.70 -19.48 4.14
C MET A 192 -10.67 -19.75 3.00
N GLN A 193 -10.94 -21.03 2.67
CA GLN A 193 -11.96 -21.36 1.68
C GLN A 193 -13.34 -20.82 2.09
N ASN A 194 -13.73 -20.98 3.36
CA ASN A 194 -15.02 -20.46 3.85
C ASN A 194 -15.10 -18.94 3.79
N THR A 195 -14.03 -18.22 4.12
CA THR A 195 -13.96 -16.76 3.97
C THR A 195 -14.03 -16.34 2.50
N ALA A 196 -13.26 -17.01 1.63
CA ALA A 196 -13.23 -16.75 0.20
C ALA A 196 -14.60 -16.99 -0.45
N ILE A 197 -15.32 -18.06 -0.09
CA ILE A 197 -16.68 -18.31 -0.57
C ILE A 197 -17.66 -17.28 0.03
N GLY A 198 -17.67 -17.17 1.37
CA GLY A 198 -18.75 -16.50 2.09
C GLY A 198 -18.71 -14.98 2.05
N MET A 199 -17.51 -14.39 1.91
CA MET A 199 -17.32 -12.94 1.99
C MET A 199 -16.79 -12.35 0.68
N MET A 200 -15.96 -13.10 -0.04
CA MET A 200 -15.36 -12.63 -1.29
C MET A 200 -16.08 -13.13 -2.55
N ASN A 201 -16.96 -14.13 -2.42
CA ASN A 201 -17.64 -14.80 -3.54
C ASN A 201 -16.69 -15.47 -4.55
N TYR A 202 -15.52 -15.93 -4.10
CA TYR A 202 -14.67 -16.82 -4.89
C TYR A 202 -15.29 -18.21 -5.03
N THR A 203 -15.15 -18.77 -6.22
CA THR A 203 -15.21 -20.22 -6.46
C THR A 203 -13.79 -20.76 -6.62
N GLU A 204 -13.62 -22.08 -6.64
CA GLU A 204 -12.34 -22.72 -6.95
C GLU A 204 -11.76 -22.22 -8.28
N ASP A 205 -12.56 -22.21 -9.34
CA ASP A 205 -12.15 -21.69 -10.66
C ASP A 205 -11.70 -20.23 -10.58
N LEU A 206 -12.50 -19.34 -9.95
CA LEU A 206 -12.16 -17.91 -9.85
C LEU A 206 -10.94 -17.65 -8.96
N TRP A 207 -10.65 -18.52 -8.02
CA TRP A 207 -9.44 -18.44 -7.20
C TRP A 207 -8.21 -18.87 -7.98
N ASN A 208 -8.29 -20.03 -8.65
CA ASN A 208 -7.17 -20.59 -9.39
C ASN A 208 -6.85 -19.80 -10.67
N ASP A 209 -7.85 -19.12 -11.25
CA ASP A 209 -7.70 -18.27 -12.43
C ASP A 209 -7.50 -16.80 -12.02
N LEU A 210 -6.24 -16.38 -11.82
CA LEU A 210 -5.88 -15.02 -11.43
C LEU A 210 -6.50 -13.95 -12.35
N GLY A 211 -6.98 -12.85 -11.76
CA GLY A 211 -7.53 -11.68 -12.47
C GLY A 211 -8.93 -11.87 -13.06
N THR A 212 -9.52 -13.07 -12.95
CA THR A 212 -10.86 -13.35 -13.47
C THR A 212 -11.96 -12.87 -12.54
N HIS A 213 -11.70 -12.85 -11.23
CA HIS A 213 -12.67 -12.43 -10.23
C HIS A 213 -12.90 -10.91 -10.27
N VAL A 214 -14.16 -10.48 -10.18
CA VAL A 214 -14.53 -9.06 -10.34
C VAL A 214 -13.94 -8.15 -9.26
N ALA A 215 -13.74 -8.67 -8.04
CA ALA A 215 -13.11 -7.90 -6.97
C ALA A 215 -11.67 -7.51 -7.32
N GLU A 216 -10.91 -8.39 -7.99
CA GLU A 216 -9.49 -8.17 -8.31
C GLU A 216 -9.28 -7.02 -9.29
N LYS A 217 -10.34 -6.64 -10.02
CA LYS A 217 -10.37 -5.48 -10.92
C LYS A 217 -10.59 -4.16 -10.20
N ASN A 218 -10.71 -4.16 -8.88
CA ASN A 218 -10.93 -2.97 -8.06
C ASN A 218 -9.75 -2.74 -7.11
N THR A 219 -9.54 -1.47 -6.75
CA THR A 219 -8.69 -1.13 -5.62
C THR A 219 -9.32 -1.65 -4.33
N PHE A 220 -8.49 -1.91 -3.32
CA PHE A 220 -8.95 -2.43 -2.03
C PHE A 220 -10.02 -1.55 -1.38
N LEU A 221 -9.89 -0.22 -1.51
CA LEU A 221 -10.82 0.73 -0.90
C LEU A 221 -12.19 0.79 -1.62
N ASN A 222 -12.27 0.31 -2.87
CA ASN A 222 -13.50 0.22 -3.64
C ASN A 222 -14.25 -1.10 -3.46
N LEU A 223 -13.63 -2.07 -2.80
CA LEU A 223 -14.34 -3.27 -2.39
C LEU A 223 -15.51 -2.86 -1.50
N ASP A 224 -16.67 -3.47 -1.70
CA ASP A 224 -17.78 -3.31 -0.77
C ASP A 224 -17.35 -3.77 0.64
N SER A 225 -18.07 -3.35 1.66
CA SER A 225 -17.64 -3.60 3.05
C SER A 225 -17.44 -5.08 3.36
N VAL A 226 -18.28 -5.97 2.82
CA VAL A 226 -18.21 -7.42 3.09
C VAL A 226 -17.00 -8.03 2.38
N THR A 227 -16.81 -7.71 1.10
CA THR A 227 -15.64 -8.18 0.33
C THR A 227 -14.35 -7.65 0.96
N ARG A 228 -14.29 -6.37 1.33
CA ARG A 228 -13.09 -5.81 1.97
C ARG A 228 -12.77 -6.50 3.29
N GLU A 229 -13.77 -6.79 4.11
CA GLU A 229 -13.60 -7.53 5.37
C GLU A 229 -13.11 -8.96 5.11
N GLY A 230 -13.68 -9.64 4.11
CA GLY A 230 -13.21 -10.96 3.67
C GLY A 230 -11.76 -10.94 3.19
N ALA A 231 -11.36 -9.90 2.47
CA ALA A 231 -9.98 -9.72 2.01
C ALA A 231 -9.04 -9.56 3.21
N MET A 232 -9.42 -8.75 4.21
CA MET A 232 -8.65 -8.60 5.46
C MET A 232 -8.52 -9.90 6.23
N GLU A 233 -9.61 -10.66 6.34
CA GLU A 233 -9.62 -11.95 7.03
C GLU A 233 -8.73 -13.00 6.33
N LEU A 234 -8.60 -12.92 5.00
CA LEU A 234 -7.64 -13.74 4.24
C LEU A 234 -6.17 -13.31 4.45
N GLY A 235 -5.93 -12.10 4.96
CA GLY A 235 -4.58 -11.53 5.15
C GLY A 235 -4.21 -10.46 4.12
N PHE A 236 -5.14 -10.02 3.29
CA PHE A 236 -4.94 -8.84 2.46
C PHE A 236 -5.06 -7.54 3.27
N TYR A 237 -4.41 -6.52 2.77
CA TYR A 237 -4.56 -5.14 3.19
C TYR A 237 -4.38 -4.25 1.97
N THR A 238 -4.65 -2.95 2.10
CA THR A 238 -4.70 -2.01 0.98
C THR A 238 -3.54 -2.19 0.00
N HIS A 239 -2.30 -2.27 0.49
CA HIS A 239 -1.15 -2.31 -0.40
C HIS A 239 -0.86 -3.65 -1.03
N ASN A 240 -0.92 -4.76 -0.29
CA ASN A 240 -0.64 -6.04 -0.93
C ASN A 240 -1.78 -6.43 -1.90
N TRP A 241 -3.02 -5.98 -1.66
CA TRP A 241 -4.11 -6.09 -2.61
C TRP A 241 -3.84 -5.25 -3.86
N ASP A 242 -3.66 -3.93 -3.69
CA ASP A 242 -3.49 -3.04 -4.83
C ASP A 242 -2.24 -3.39 -5.65
N CYS A 243 -1.19 -3.91 -5.01
CA CYS A 243 0.03 -4.32 -5.67
C CYS A 243 -0.10 -5.72 -6.30
N PHE A 244 -0.37 -6.78 -5.53
CA PHE A 244 -0.29 -8.16 -6.03
C PHE A 244 -1.58 -8.71 -6.65
N ILE A 245 -2.72 -8.08 -6.39
CA ILE A 245 -4.02 -8.54 -6.93
C ILE A 245 -4.45 -7.65 -8.06
N ASN A 246 -4.44 -6.34 -7.82
CA ASN A 246 -4.87 -5.37 -8.81
C ASN A 246 -3.74 -4.90 -9.73
N HIS A 247 -2.47 -5.01 -9.32
CA HIS A 247 -1.31 -4.42 -10.00
C HIS A 247 -1.50 -2.95 -10.36
N TYR A 248 -2.21 -2.22 -9.49
CA TYR A 248 -2.62 -0.83 -9.68
C TYR A 248 -3.43 -0.55 -10.95
N GLN A 249 -3.94 -1.58 -11.64
CA GLN A 249 -4.65 -1.44 -12.89
C GLN A 249 -5.94 -0.61 -12.75
N ALA A 250 -6.56 -0.62 -11.56
CA ALA A 250 -7.78 0.15 -11.29
C ALA A 250 -7.51 1.62 -10.91
N TYR A 251 -6.25 2.04 -10.85
CA TYR A 251 -5.90 3.40 -10.49
C TYR A 251 -6.16 4.37 -11.65
N TYR A 252 -6.58 5.59 -11.33
CA TYR A 252 -6.50 6.70 -12.27
C TYR A 252 -5.04 7.14 -12.39
N TRP A 253 -4.67 7.72 -13.54
CA TRP A 253 -3.32 8.26 -13.73
C TRP A 253 -2.93 9.26 -12.63
N SER A 254 -3.86 10.14 -12.25
CA SER A 254 -3.68 11.12 -11.17
C SER A 254 -3.56 10.51 -9.78
N SER A 255 -3.89 9.22 -9.62
CA SER A 255 -3.70 8.47 -8.38
C SER A 255 -2.32 7.83 -8.27
N PHE A 256 -1.53 7.79 -9.35
CA PHE A 256 -0.13 7.38 -9.26
C PHE A 256 0.69 8.45 -8.56
N HIS A 257 1.47 8.00 -7.58
CA HIS A 257 2.49 8.82 -6.93
C HIS A 257 3.86 8.56 -7.58
N SER A 258 4.87 9.37 -7.22
CA SER A 258 6.09 9.56 -8.01
C SER A 258 6.81 8.30 -8.50
N ASP A 259 7.01 7.28 -7.67
CA ASP A 259 7.71 6.05 -8.05
C ASP A 259 6.82 5.06 -8.82
N LEU A 260 5.52 4.95 -8.52
CA LEU A 260 4.57 4.24 -9.38
C LEU A 260 4.44 4.92 -10.75
N LEU A 261 4.45 6.26 -10.78
CA LEU A 261 4.44 7.03 -12.02
C LEU A 261 5.70 6.73 -12.86
N VAL A 262 6.88 6.76 -12.23
CA VAL A 262 8.12 6.32 -12.88
C VAL A 262 8.02 4.88 -13.38
N ALA A 263 7.41 3.98 -12.62
CA ALA A 263 7.23 2.58 -13.05
C ALA A 263 6.35 2.49 -14.31
N VAL A 264 5.14 3.07 -14.28
CA VAL A 264 4.23 3.02 -15.45
C VAL A 264 4.83 3.73 -16.66
N GLU A 265 5.50 4.87 -16.47
CA GLU A 265 6.20 5.60 -17.55
C GLU A 265 7.38 4.82 -18.12
N THR A 266 8.13 4.10 -17.27
CA THR A 266 9.23 3.23 -17.70
C THR A 266 8.74 2.06 -18.53
N LEU A 267 7.56 1.52 -18.20
CA LEU A 267 6.87 0.54 -19.06
C LEU A 267 6.31 1.17 -20.35
N GLY A 268 6.42 2.48 -20.54
CA GLY A 268 5.99 3.18 -21.75
C GLY A 268 4.56 3.71 -21.70
N TRP A 269 3.88 3.60 -20.55
CA TRP A 269 2.57 4.23 -20.38
C TRP A 269 2.69 5.75 -20.26
N SER A 270 1.66 6.43 -20.73
CA SER A 270 1.39 7.85 -20.52
C SER A 270 -0.05 8.02 -20.03
N GLU A 271 -0.39 9.19 -19.47
CA GLU A 271 -1.77 9.52 -19.08
C GLU A 271 -2.75 9.26 -20.24
N ALA A 272 -2.37 9.66 -21.45
CA ALA A 272 -3.19 9.50 -22.65
C ALA A 272 -3.40 8.02 -23.03
N SER A 273 -2.40 7.16 -22.91
CA SER A 273 -2.56 5.73 -23.21
C SER A 273 -3.26 4.98 -22.08
N TRP A 274 -3.10 5.40 -20.82
CA TRP A 274 -3.73 4.78 -19.65
C TRP A 274 -5.25 4.97 -19.64
N THR A 275 -5.71 6.14 -20.08
CA THR A 275 -7.12 6.56 -20.02
C THR A 275 -7.97 6.13 -21.22
N ASN A 276 -7.37 5.63 -22.30
CA ASN A 276 -8.07 5.33 -23.57
C ASN A 276 -8.33 3.83 -23.80
N ASP A 277 -8.70 3.09 -22.74
CA ASP A 277 -9.06 1.66 -22.79
C ASP A 277 -8.07 0.79 -23.61
N MET A 278 -6.77 1.08 -23.49
CA MET A 278 -5.70 0.31 -24.12
C MET A 278 -5.78 0.22 -25.66
N GLN A 279 -6.32 1.22 -26.36
CA GLN A 279 -6.30 1.21 -27.84
C GLN A 279 -4.89 1.14 -28.43
N SER A 280 -3.89 1.58 -27.67
CA SER A 280 -2.47 1.50 -28.02
C SER A 280 -1.64 1.19 -26.77
N PRO A 281 -1.56 -0.09 -26.33
CA PRO A 281 -0.70 -0.44 -25.21
C PRO A 281 0.77 -0.22 -25.59
N PRO A 282 1.65 0.09 -24.62
CA PRO A 282 3.08 0.20 -24.89
C PRO A 282 3.68 -1.14 -25.30
N LEU A 283 4.87 -1.10 -25.92
CA LEU A 283 5.55 -2.31 -26.41
C LEU A 283 5.87 -3.31 -25.28
N SER A 284 6.05 -2.85 -24.05
CA SER A 284 6.30 -3.69 -22.88
C SER A 284 5.21 -4.75 -22.70
N GLU A 285 3.92 -4.40 -22.87
CA GLU A 285 2.77 -5.31 -22.74
C GLU A 285 2.75 -6.44 -23.80
N SER A 286 3.63 -6.37 -24.80
CA SER A 286 3.79 -7.41 -25.83
C SER A 286 5.05 -8.26 -25.66
N LYS A 287 5.88 -7.94 -24.66
CA LYS A 287 7.10 -8.69 -24.34
C LYS A 287 6.80 -9.75 -23.29
N TYR A 288 7.44 -10.90 -23.42
CA TYR A 288 7.56 -11.81 -22.29
C TYR A 288 8.45 -11.21 -21.21
N TRP A 289 8.33 -11.67 -19.98
CA TRP A 289 9.16 -11.22 -18.85
C TRP A 289 10.65 -11.32 -19.19
N ALA A 290 11.06 -12.43 -19.79
CA ALA A 290 12.43 -12.66 -20.22
C ALA A 290 12.95 -11.63 -21.25
N ASP A 291 12.05 -10.99 -22.01
CA ASP A 291 12.37 -10.00 -23.05
C ASP A 291 12.33 -8.55 -22.53
N LEU A 292 11.90 -8.33 -21.28
CA LEU A 292 11.93 -7.01 -20.64
C LEU A 292 13.37 -6.57 -20.38
N SER A 293 13.64 -5.28 -20.58
CA SER A 293 14.90 -4.66 -20.15
C SER A 293 15.01 -4.67 -18.62
N PRO A 294 16.21 -4.50 -18.04
CA PRO A 294 16.36 -4.43 -16.60
C PRO A 294 15.55 -3.31 -15.92
N GLU A 295 15.37 -2.19 -16.60
CA GLU A 295 14.53 -1.08 -16.16
C GLU A 295 13.03 -1.43 -16.25
N GLU A 296 12.61 -2.11 -17.32
CA GLU A 296 11.23 -2.58 -17.45
C GLU A 296 10.89 -3.64 -16.39
N LYS A 297 11.80 -4.58 -16.09
CA LYS A 297 11.62 -5.54 -14.99
C LYS A 297 11.55 -4.85 -13.64
N ALA A 298 12.37 -3.82 -13.41
CA ALA A 298 12.30 -3.00 -12.19
C ALA A 298 10.95 -2.31 -12.06
N ALA A 299 10.43 -1.77 -13.16
CA ALA A 299 9.12 -1.14 -13.21
C ALA A 299 7.97 -2.14 -13.00
N ALA A 300 7.99 -3.28 -13.67
CA ALA A 300 7.00 -4.34 -13.52
C ALA A 300 6.99 -4.89 -12.08
N THR A 301 8.17 -5.20 -11.53
CA THR A 301 8.36 -5.59 -10.13
C THR A 301 7.82 -4.55 -9.16
N ARG A 302 7.97 -3.27 -9.50
CA ARG A 302 7.47 -2.18 -8.66
C ARG A 302 5.94 -2.09 -8.64
N LEU A 303 5.29 -2.58 -9.68
CA LEU A 303 3.84 -2.82 -9.75
C LEU A 303 3.46 -4.23 -9.26
N CYS A 304 4.39 -4.92 -8.59
CA CYS A 304 4.26 -6.28 -8.07
C CYS A 304 3.99 -7.37 -9.11
N TYR A 305 4.34 -7.14 -10.38
CA TYR A 305 4.45 -8.23 -11.33
C TYR A 305 5.74 -9.02 -11.11
N PHE A 306 5.66 -10.29 -11.44
CA PHE A 306 6.76 -11.23 -11.60
C PHE A 306 6.45 -12.11 -12.81
N GLU A 307 7.40 -12.94 -13.24
CA GLU A 307 7.32 -13.68 -14.50
C GLU A 307 5.96 -14.35 -14.72
N GLU A 308 5.48 -15.08 -13.73
CA GLU A 308 4.24 -15.86 -13.77
C GLU A 308 2.98 -14.98 -13.83
N THR A 309 3.01 -13.76 -13.30
CA THR A 309 1.88 -12.80 -13.39
C THR A 309 1.97 -11.88 -14.61
N TRP A 310 3.18 -11.70 -15.16
CA TRP A 310 3.42 -10.91 -16.35
C TRP A 310 3.10 -11.67 -17.63
N ASP A 311 3.53 -12.93 -17.74
CA ASP A 311 3.43 -13.74 -18.96
C ASP A 311 2.05 -14.40 -19.18
N THR A 312 1.02 -13.97 -18.43
CA THR A 312 -0.31 -14.60 -18.26
C THR A 312 -1.22 -14.69 -19.51
N ASN A 313 -0.66 -14.57 -20.71
CA ASN A 313 -1.38 -14.72 -21.98
C ASN A 313 -2.00 -16.12 -22.17
N GLU A 314 -1.57 -17.10 -21.38
CA GLU A 314 -2.25 -18.36 -21.11
C GLU A 314 -2.50 -18.40 -19.60
N TYR A 315 -3.75 -18.39 -19.14
CA TYR A 315 -4.12 -18.43 -17.72
C TYR A 315 -3.28 -19.48 -16.97
N PRO A 316 -2.21 -19.10 -16.26
CA PRO A 316 -1.41 -20.09 -15.57
C PRO A 316 -2.23 -20.53 -14.38
N THR A 317 -2.51 -21.83 -14.28
CA THR A 317 -3.17 -22.35 -13.09
C THR A 317 -2.20 -22.20 -11.93
N LEU A 318 -2.69 -21.92 -10.73
CA LEU A 318 -1.83 -21.84 -9.54
C LEU A 318 -1.00 -23.12 -9.31
N GLU A 319 -1.39 -24.25 -9.91
CA GLU A 319 -0.64 -25.50 -9.87
C GLU A 319 0.73 -25.40 -10.58
N ASP A 320 0.89 -24.44 -11.50
CA ASP A 320 2.11 -24.22 -12.30
C ASP A 320 3.01 -23.10 -11.74
N PHE A 321 2.59 -22.41 -10.66
CA PHE A 321 3.35 -21.30 -10.09
C PHE A 321 4.54 -21.78 -9.26
N ASP A 322 5.75 -21.40 -9.67
CA ASP A 322 6.93 -21.51 -8.82
C ASP A 322 7.12 -20.23 -8.00
N ILE A 323 6.47 -20.14 -6.84
CA ILE A 323 6.57 -18.95 -5.96
C ILE A 323 8.02 -18.61 -5.53
N SER A 324 8.98 -19.51 -5.73
CA SER A 324 10.40 -19.25 -5.42
C SER A 324 11.04 -18.22 -6.35
N THR A 325 10.43 -17.96 -7.53
CA THR A 325 10.81 -16.86 -8.42
C THR A 325 10.44 -15.49 -7.83
N ALA A 326 9.30 -15.43 -7.13
CA ALA A 326 8.77 -14.23 -6.47
C ALA A 326 9.40 -13.99 -5.08
N VAL A 327 9.63 -15.06 -4.32
CA VAL A 327 10.14 -15.00 -2.93
C VAL A 327 11.40 -15.84 -2.83
N THR A 328 12.57 -15.24 -3.00
CA THR A 328 13.83 -15.92 -2.70
C THR A 328 14.10 -15.83 -1.19
N PRO A 329 14.28 -16.95 -0.46
CA PRO A 329 14.43 -16.94 1.00
C PRO A 329 15.62 -16.13 1.56
N ASP A 330 16.62 -15.80 0.72
CA ASP A 330 17.83 -15.04 1.08
C ASP A 330 18.44 -14.27 -0.13
N GLY A 331 17.71 -14.10 -1.25
CA GLY A 331 18.32 -13.68 -2.53
C GLY A 331 18.39 -12.15 -2.72
N PRO A 332 19.47 -11.61 -3.33
CA PRO A 332 19.47 -10.23 -3.78
C PRO A 332 18.39 -10.03 -4.84
N LEU A 333 17.95 -8.78 -5.00
CA LEU A 333 17.31 -8.31 -6.23
C LEU A 333 17.96 -9.00 -7.44
N PRO A 334 17.18 -9.72 -8.29
CA PRO A 334 17.73 -10.35 -9.49
C PRO A 334 18.65 -9.37 -10.25
N GLN A 335 19.81 -9.86 -10.70
CA GLN A 335 20.86 -9.00 -11.30
C GLN A 335 20.40 -8.29 -12.58
N ASP A 336 19.35 -8.80 -13.18
CA ASP A 336 18.66 -8.26 -14.35
C ASP A 336 17.53 -7.30 -13.98
N ILE A 337 17.44 -6.83 -12.72
CA ILE A 337 16.54 -5.75 -12.31
C ILE A 337 17.36 -4.52 -11.92
N ASN A 338 17.08 -3.38 -12.56
CA ASN A 338 17.80 -2.12 -12.33
C ASN A 338 16.95 -1.08 -11.59
N LEU A 339 17.06 -1.04 -10.25
CA LEU A 339 16.35 -0.07 -9.41
C LEU A 339 16.88 1.37 -9.50
N ASN A 340 17.95 1.65 -10.27
CA ASN A 340 18.51 3.00 -10.36
C ASN A 340 17.55 3.99 -11.03
N ILE A 341 16.54 3.49 -11.76
CA ILE A 341 15.45 4.32 -12.31
C ILE A 341 14.70 5.12 -11.21
N TYR A 342 14.84 4.71 -9.95
CA TYR A 342 14.22 5.32 -8.78
C TYR A 342 15.15 6.20 -7.94
N GLU A 343 16.38 6.48 -8.38
CA GLU A 343 17.31 7.35 -7.65
C GLU A 343 16.73 8.76 -7.45
N THR A 344 16.05 9.29 -8.46
CA THR A 344 15.48 10.65 -8.46
C THR A 344 14.25 10.79 -7.58
N THR A 345 13.49 9.70 -7.39
CA THR A 345 12.37 9.65 -6.44
C THR A 345 12.84 9.34 -5.02
N GLY A 346 14.16 9.12 -4.83
CA GLY A 346 14.75 8.73 -3.55
C GLY A 346 14.38 7.31 -3.13
N TYR A 347 13.87 6.49 -4.06
CA TYR A 347 13.30 5.17 -3.77
C TYR A 347 14.30 4.02 -3.96
N ALA A 348 15.48 4.24 -4.55
CA ALA A 348 16.54 3.23 -4.55
C ALA A 348 16.82 2.71 -3.11
N GLY A 349 16.34 1.49 -2.80
CA GLY A 349 16.46 0.86 -1.49
C GLY A 349 15.43 1.26 -0.41
N ARG A 350 14.23 1.77 -0.75
CA ARG A 350 13.15 2.07 0.22
C ARG A 350 11.95 1.14 0.03
N SER A 351 11.14 0.96 1.10
CA SER A 351 9.85 0.27 1.04
C SER A 351 8.73 1.21 0.54
N PRO A 352 7.85 0.75 -0.35
CA PRO A 352 6.58 1.39 -0.72
C PRO A 352 5.49 1.29 0.36
N GLY A 353 4.36 1.99 0.18
CA GLY A 353 3.30 2.28 1.17
C GLY A 353 2.55 3.62 1.01
N MET A 354 1.44 3.57 0.26
CA MET A 354 0.20 4.39 0.35
C MET A 354 -0.07 5.59 -0.56
N VAL A 355 -1.23 5.52 -1.24
CA VAL A 355 -2.11 6.64 -1.61
C VAL A 355 -3.48 6.36 -1.01
N ALA A 356 -4.10 7.36 -0.37
CA ALA A 356 -5.53 7.36 -0.10
C ALA A 356 -6.28 7.38 -1.44
N ALA A 357 -7.23 6.46 -1.64
CA ALA A 357 -8.22 6.61 -2.69
C ALA A 357 -8.92 7.94 -2.45
N GLY A 358 -8.67 8.93 -3.32
CA GLY A 358 -9.53 10.10 -3.39
C GLY A 358 -10.96 9.60 -3.45
N GLN A 359 -11.86 10.22 -2.69
CA GLN A 359 -13.29 9.91 -2.76
C GLN A 359 -13.68 9.72 -4.22
N TYR A 360 -14.16 8.52 -4.53
CA TYR A 360 -14.74 8.18 -5.82
C TYR A 360 -15.92 9.12 -6.07
N ILE A 361 -15.66 10.25 -6.70
CA ILE A 361 -16.69 10.92 -7.47
C ILE A 361 -16.91 10.00 -8.65
N TYR A 362 -18.06 9.32 -8.67
CA TYR A 362 -18.59 8.64 -9.85
C TYR A 362 -18.80 9.71 -10.93
N ASN A 363 -17.71 10.13 -11.58
CA ASN A 363 -17.77 10.94 -12.77
C ASN A 363 -17.91 9.94 -13.91
N THR A 364 -19.10 9.90 -14.52
CA THR A 364 -19.38 9.10 -15.70
C THR A 364 -18.48 9.41 -16.90
N ASN A 365 -17.56 10.37 -16.77
CA ASN A 365 -16.58 10.79 -17.78
C ASN A 365 -15.10 10.59 -17.36
N ALA A 366 -14.79 9.91 -16.24
CA ALA A 366 -13.41 9.62 -15.83
C ALA A 366 -13.07 8.14 -16.06
N SER A 367 -11.98 7.88 -16.78
CA SER A 367 -11.62 6.56 -17.31
C SER A 367 -10.71 5.76 -16.38
N TYR A 368 -11.13 4.53 -16.10
CA TYR A 368 -10.36 3.47 -15.45
C TYR A 368 -9.93 2.44 -16.52
N ARG A 369 -8.91 1.63 -16.27
CA ARG A 369 -8.54 0.51 -17.15
C ARG A 369 -9.66 -0.53 -17.11
N THR A 370 -10.49 -0.62 -18.13
CA THR A 370 -11.36 -1.78 -18.28
C THR A 370 -10.48 -2.94 -18.73
N VAL A 371 -10.28 -3.95 -17.88
CA VAL A 371 -9.66 -5.22 -18.30
C VAL A 371 -10.61 -5.91 -19.26
N VAL A 372 -10.48 -5.60 -20.55
CA VAL A 372 -11.05 -6.43 -21.60
C VAL A 372 -10.14 -7.65 -21.65
N SER A 373 -10.61 -8.76 -21.06
CA SER A 373 -10.02 -10.08 -21.32
C SER A 373 -9.85 -10.20 -22.83
N SER A 374 -8.63 -10.44 -23.28
CA SER A 374 -8.20 -10.53 -24.68
C SER A 374 -8.83 -11.69 -25.46
N THR A 375 -9.91 -12.29 -24.96
CA THR A 375 -10.64 -13.40 -25.59
C THR A 375 -11.37 -13.04 -26.89
N VAL A 376 -11.34 -11.78 -27.37
CA VAL A 376 -12.14 -11.36 -28.55
C VAL A 376 -11.36 -10.71 -29.70
N LEU A 377 -10.07 -10.41 -29.59
CA LEU A 377 -9.32 -9.78 -30.70
C LEU A 377 -8.70 -10.77 -31.72
N GLY A 378 -9.04 -12.06 -31.63
CA GLY A 378 -8.39 -13.13 -32.39
C GLY A 378 -9.13 -13.77 -33.58
N VAL A 379 -10.26 -13.24 -34.10
CA VAL A 379 -11.00 -13.94 -35.21
C VAL A 379 -11.58 -13.05 -36.33
N VAL A 380 -11.06 -11.85 -36.62
CA VAL A 380 -11.47 -11.13 -37.84
C VAL A 380 -10.28 -10.73 -38.71
N ALA A 381 -9.53 -11.73 -39.17
CA ALA A 381 -8.76 -11.62 -40.40
C ALA A 381 -8.71 -13.01 -41.06
N LEU A 382 -9.03 -13.06 -42.36
CA LEU A 382 -9.00 -14.24 -43.26
C LEU A 382 -10.30 -15.05 -43.40
N ALA A 383 -11.35 -14.43 -43.95
CA ALA A 383 -12.28 -15.14 -44.81
C ALA A 383 -12.89 -14.16 -45.83
N GLY A 384 -12.25 -14.01 -46.98
CA GLY A 384 -12.74 -13.09 -48.01
C GLY A 384 -11.97 -13.09 -49.33
N ALA A 385 -11.30 -14.20 -49.66
CA ALA A 385 -10.81 -14.43 -51.01
C ALA A 385 -10.97 -15.93 -51.30
N PHE A 386 -12.09 -16.31 -51.91
CA PHE A 386 -12.23 -17.38 -52.92
C PHE A 386 -13.72 -17.67 -53.18
N LEU A 387 -14.06 -17.78 -54.48
CA LEU A 387 -15.31 -18.25 -55.11
C LEU A 387 -16.44 -17.19 -55.18
N PHE A 388 -16.97 -16.77 -56.34
CA PHE A 388 -17.28 -17.43 -57.62
C PHE A 388 -17.13 -16.40 -58.77
N ALA A 389 -16.57 -16.77 -59.93
CA ALA A 389 -17.28 -17.15 -61.17
C ALA A 389 -18.28 -16.10 -61.67
#